data_AF-A0A7T3ADT1-F1
#
_entry.id   AF-A0A7T3ADT1-F1
#
_cell.length_a   1.000
_cell.length_b   1.000
_cell.length_c   1.000
_cell.angle_alpha   90.00
_cell.angle_beta   90.00
_cell.angle_gamma   90.00
#
_symmetry.space_group_name_H-M   'P 1'
#
loop_
_entity.id
_entity.type
_entity.pdbx_description
1 polymer ?
#
loop_
_entity_poly.entity_id
_entity_poly.type
_entity_poly.pdbx_seq_one_letter_code
_entity_poly.pdbx_strand_id
1 'polypeptide(L)'
;MSDFADDASDIQDQHLAASLSRINPMMAPGVEGYCENCGDHFERLVGGRCGFCRDGRRPHFGRQPAPAPKADRDTAEVAPAMLQRASLSLQIAKDDASVAQAAPTPVPGVIPQEKDHDVANPKPSDDFRNVSVLARGPVLKAIVDRADERDLSLNKAAISLIEDALADRPRQPLSDLSVLPVADLLEEIGHRLAQSASSVELAAVTARAETAEAKLAMIHATLGGSAA
;
A
#
# COMPACT_ATOMS: atom_id res chain seq x y z
N MET A 1 16.62 -24.92 25.34
CA MET A 1 15.16 -25.06 25.55
C MET A 1 14.59 -23.83 24.89
N SER A 2 14.17 -23.94 23.62
CA SER A 2 13.49 -22.82 22.97
C SER A 2 12.15 -22.65 23.67
N ASP A 3 11.77 -21.41 23.92
CA ASP A 3 10.42 -21.12 24.36
C ASP A 3 9.52 -20.84 23.16
N PHE A 4 8.23 -20.63 23.41
CA PHE A 4 7.26 -20.34 22.35
C PHE A 4 7.57 -19.07 21.57
N ALA A 5 8.38 -18.14 22.11
CA ALA A 5 8.73 -16.91 21.41
C ALA A 5 9.80 -17.18 20.35
N ASP A 6 10.78 -18.03 20.66
CA ASP A 6 11.79 -18.48 19.71
C ASP A 6 11.15 -19.22 18.53
N ASP A 7 10.26 -20.19 18.80
CA ASP A 7 9.58 -20.97 17.76
C ASP A 7 8.70 -20.08 16.84
N ALA A 8 8.06 -19.04 17.40
CA ALA A 8 7.26 -18.10 16.63
C ALA A 8 8.10 -17.23 15.69
N SER A 9 9.30 -16.81 16.14
CA SER A 9 10.24 -16.04 15.33
C SER A 9 10.74 -16.85 14.14
N ASP A 10 11.09 -18.13 14.36
CA ASP A 10 11.55 -19.02 13.31
C ASP A 10 10.49 -19.24 12.22
N ILE A 11 9.21 -19.39 12.61
CA ILE A 11 8.10 -19.52 11.65
C ILE A 11 7.94 -18.24 10.84
N GLN A 12 8.03 -17.07 11.48
CA GLN A 12 7.94 -15.79 10.79
C GLN A 12 9.06 -15.61 9.77
N ASP A 13 10.29 -15.95 10.13
CA ASP A 13 11.45 -15.87 9.24
C ASP A 13 11.33 -16.82 8.05
N GLN A 14 10.82 -18.04 8.28
CA GLN A 14 10.52 -18.98 7.20
C GLN A 14 9.48 -18.43 6.21
N HIS A 15 8.40 -17.81 6.73
CA HIS A 15 7.38 -17.17 5.89
C HIS A 15 7.93 -15.99 5.10
N LEU A 16 8.79 -15.17 5.71
CA LEU A 16 9.42 -14.02 5.07
C LEU A 16 10.39 -14.47 3.97
N ALA A 17 11.24 -15.47 4.24
CA ALA A 17 12.14 -16.06 3.25
C ALA A 17 11.37 -16.70 2.08
N ALA A 18 10.28 -17.42 2.36
CA ALA A 18 9.41 -18.00 1.33
C ALA A 18 8.71 -16.93 0.48
N SER A 19 8.38 -15.77 1.07
CA SER A 19 7.75 -14.66 0.35
C SER A 19 8.75 -13.93 -0.54
N LEU A 20 9.95 -13.65 -0.04
CA LEU A 20 11.01 -12.98 -0.81
C LEU A 20 11.48 -13.82 -2.01
N SER A 21 11.59 -15.14 -1.84
CA SER A 21 11.98 -16.04 -2.93
C SER A 21 10.96 -16.09 -4.06
N ARG A 22 9.67 -15.84 -3.79
CA ARG A 22 8.63 -15.74 -4.82
C ARG A 22 8.65 -14.40 -5.58
N ILE A 23 8.99 -13.31 -4.89
CA ILE A 23 8.95 -11.95 -5.46
C ILE A 23 10.17 -11.65 -6.33
N ASN A 24 11.29 -12.35 -6.11
CA ASN A 24 12.54 -12.09 -6.82
C ASN A 24 12.90 -13.20 -7.82
N PRO A 25 12.13 -13.41 -8.91
CA PRO A 25 12.67 -14.13 -10.04
C PRO A 25 13.86 -13.29 -10.52
N MET A 26 15.07 -13.86 -10.45
CA MET A 26 16.29 -13.27 -10.98
C MET A 26 15.99 -12.77 -12.39
N MET A 27 15.77 -11.47 -12.56
CA MET A 27 15.45 -10.92 -13.87
C MET A 27 16.68 -11.11 -14.74
N ALA A 28 16.52 -11.72 -15.92
CA ALA A 28 17.61 -11.85 -16.87
C ALA A 28 18.29 -10.48 -17.09
N PRO A 29 19.63 -10.45 -17.23
CA PRO A 29 20.33 -9.21 -17.58
C PRO A 29 19.70 -8.67 -18.87
N GLY A 30 19.37 -7.38 -18.87
CA GLY A 30 18.78 -6.79 -20.05
C GLY A 30 19.84 -6.49 -21.10
N VAL A 31 19.43 -6.53 -22.37
CA VAL A 31 20.28 -6.20 -23.52
C VAL A 31 19.77 -4.88 -24.10
N GLU A 32 20.68 -4.02 -24.54
CA GLU A 32 20.33 -2.77 -25.22
C GLU A 32 19.73 -3.05 -26.61
N GLY A 33 18.71 -2.29 -27.01
CA GLY A 33 18.14 -2.40 -28.35
C GLY A 33 16.75 -1.76 -28.49
N TYR A 34 16.02 -2.16 -29.54
CA TYR A 34 14.66 -1.69 -29.82
C TYR A 34 13.60 -2.65 -29.28
N CYS A 35 12.58 -2.12 -28.61
CA CYS A 35 11.49 -2.90 -28.05
C CYS A 35 10.58 -3.47 -29.14
N GLU A 36 10.33 -4.79 -29.11
CA GLU A 36 9.48 -5.48 -30.10
C GLU A 36 8.01 -5.02 -30.09
N ASN A 37 7.54 -4.41 -28.99
CA ASN A 37 6.13 -4.03 -28.85
C ASN A 37 5.85 -2.56 -29.19
N CYS A 38 6.70 -1.62 -28.72
CA CYS A 38 6.51 -0.19 -28.98
C CYS A 38 7.46 0.40 -30.02
N GLY A 39 8.53 -0.30 -30.39
CA GLY A 39 9.51 0.16 -31.38
C GLY A 39 10.54 1.18 -30.86
N ASP A 40 10.45 1.60 -29.59
CA ASP A 40 11.41 2.55 -29.02
C ASP A 40 12.70 1.87 -28.54
N HIS A 41 13.80 2.63 -28.56
CA HIS A 41 15.11 2.18 -28.08
C HIS A 41 15.21 2.28 -26.55
N PHE A 42 15.76 1.25 -25.90
CA PHE A 42 16.04 1.24 -24.46
C PHE A 42 17.39 0.59 -24.18
N GLU A 43 18.11 1.12 -23.17
CA GLU A 43 19.38 0.57 -22.68
C GLU A 43 19.24 -0.82 -22.07
N ARG A 44 18.02 -1.19 -21.64
CA ARG A 44 17.74 -2.45 -20.96
C ARG A 44 16.43 -3.07 -21.41
N LEU A 45 16.50 -4.03 -22.34
CA LEU A 45 15.39 -4.89 -22.75
C LEU A 45 15.51 -6.26 -22.10
N VAL A 46 14.41 -6.79 -21.57
CA VAL A 46 14.37 -8.14 -21.00
C VAL A 46 13.45 -8.99 -21.87
N GLY A 47 14.02 -9.94 -22.61
CA GLY A 47 13.28 -10.76 -23.58
C GLY A 47 12.67 -9.92 -24.73
N GLY A 48 13.44 -8.97 -25.28
CA GLY A 48 13.02 -8.13 -26.41
C GLY A 48 11.99 -7.04 -26.07
N ARG A 49 11.54 -6.95 -24.82
CA ARG A 49 10.52 -5.97 -24.39
C ARG A 49 11.08 -4.98 -23.37
N CYS A 50 10.64 -3.72 -23.47
CA CYS A 50 10.95 -2.69 -22.48
C CYS A 50 10.13 -2.89 -21.18
N GLY A 51 10.58 -2.27 -20.08
CA GLY A 51 9.90 -2.36 -18.79
C GLY A 51 8.42 -1.98 -18.84
N PHE A 52 8.07 -0.91 -19.57
CA PHE A 52 6.68 -0.47 -19.71
C PHE A 52 5.79 -1.51 -20.38
N CYS A 53 6.23 -2.05 -21.52
CA CYS A 53 5.46 -3.05 -22.27
C CYS A 53 5.36 -4.38 -21.51
N ARG A 54 6.39 -4.77 -20.75
CA ARG A 54 6.36 -5.96 -19.89
C ARG A 54 5.36 -5.81 -18.75
N ASP A 55 5.30 -4.62 -18.15
CA ASP A 55 4.43 -4.33 -17.01
C ASP A 55 2.99 -3.96 -17.43
N GLY A 56 2.68 -3.97 -18.73
CA GLY A 56 1.36 -3.59 -19.26
C GLY A 56 1.04 -2.09 -19.10
N ARG A 57 2.06 -1.26 -18.83
CA ARG A 57 1.92 0.19 -18.72
C ARG A 57 2.05 0.80 -20.11
N ARG A 58 1.19 1.78 -20.44
CA ARG A 58 1.38 2.57 -21.67
C ARG A 58 2.66 3.39 -21.49
N PRO A 59 3.67 3.25 -22.38
CA PRO A 59 4.80 4.16 -22.34
C PRO A 59 4.25 5.58 -22.53
N HIS A 60 4.82 6.54 -21.81
CA HIS A 60 4.47 7.95 -21.96
C HIS A 60 4.98 8.45 -23.32
N PHE A 61 4.26 8.13 -24.39
CA PHE A 61 4.47 8.74 -25.70
C PHE A 61 4.30 10.25 -25.54
N GLY A 62 5.35 11.01 -25.88
CA GLY A 62 5.33 12.47 -25.82
C GLY A 62 6.19 13.12 -24.73
N ARG A 63 6.89 12.36 -23.86
CA ARG A 63 8.13 12.92 -23.32
C ARG A 63 9.12 12.96 -24.47
N GLN A 64 9.40 14.16 -24.99
CA GLN A 64 10.65 14.38 -25.71
C GLN A 64 11.76 13.72 -24.89
N PRO A 65 12.69 12.96 -25.52
CA PRO A 65 13.84 12.43 -24.80
C PRO A 65 14.39 13.59 -23.98
N ALA A 66 14.55 13.37 -22.67
CA ALA A 66 15.13 14.40 -21.81
C ALA A 66 16.36 14.91 -22.56
N PRO A 67 16.47 16.22 -22.83
CA PRO A 67 17.56 16.73 -23.64
C PRO A 67 18.83 16.14 -23.05
N ALA A 68 19.63 15.48 -23.90
CA ALA A 68 20.86 14.81 -23.47
C ALA A 68 21.53 15.73 -22.45
N PRO A 69 21.88 15.24 -21.25
CA PRO A 69 22.37 16.08 -20.18
C PRO A 69 23.42 16.97 -20.81
N LYS A 70 23.12 18.28 -20.87
CA LYS A 70 24.07 19.23 -21.45
C LYS A 70 25.34 18.92 -20.69
N ALA A 71 26.41 18.60 -21.42
CA ALA A 71 27.70 18.40 -20.79
C ALA A 71 27.97 19.69 -20.03
N ASP A 72 27.66 19.70 -18.75
CA ASP A 72 27.76 20.86 -17.90
C ASP A 72 29.26 21.14 -17.88
N ARG A 73 29.65 22.15 -18.67
CA ARG A 73 31.02 22.66 -18.78
C ARG A 73 31.58 23.10 -17.43
N ASP A 74 30.74 23.14 -16.39
CA ASP A 74 31.08 23.56 -15.04
C ASP A 74 31.55 22.41 -14.14
N THR A 75 31.57 21.15 -14.61
CA THR A 75 32.18 20.04 -13.85
C THR A 75 33.72 20.14 -13.73
N ALA A 76 34.35 21.09 -14.42
CA ALA A 76 35.78 21.36 -14.25
C ALA A 76 36.12 22.14 -12.95
N GLU A 77 35.16 22.79 -12.28
CA GLU A 77 35.44 23.63 -11.10
C GLU A 77 34.94 23.08 -9.76
N VAL A 78 34.25 21.93 -9.71
CA VAL A 78 33.72 21.38 -8.44
C VAL A 78 34.75 20.50 -7.68
N ALA A 79 35.86 20.11 -8.33
CA ALA A 79 36.91 19.31 -7.71
C ALA A 79 37.63 19.94 -6.47
N PRO A 80 37.85 21.28 -6.36
CA PRO A 80 38.48 21.86 -5.18
C PRO A 80 37.51 22.03 -4.00
N ALA A 81 36.20 22.18 -4.24
CA ALA A 81 35.20 22.44 -3.18
C ALA A 81 34.86 21.19 -2.35
N MET A 82 34.92 19.98 -2.94
CA MET A 82 34.71 18.74 -2.19
C MET A 82 35.87 18.44 -1.22
N LEU A 83 37.11 18.75 -1.60
CA LEU A 83 38.26 18.63 -0.71
C LEU A 83 38.19 19.61 0.47
N GLN A 84 37.72 20.84 0.24
CA GLN A 84 37.54 21.82 1.33
C GLN A 84 36.47 21.40 2.34
N ARG A 85 35.37 20.79 1.89
CA ARG A 85 34.33 20.27 2.80
C ARG A 85 34.83 19.08 3.65
N ALA A 86 35.60 18.16 3.05
CA ALA A 86 36.20 17.06 3.80
C ALA A 86 37.19 17.56 4.88
N SER A 87 37.97 18.61 4.60
CA SER A 87 38.85 19.22 5.62
C SER A 87 38.10 19.92 6.74
N LEU A 88 36.95 20.56 6.46
CA LEU A 88 36.16 21.26 7.49
C LEU A 88 35.47 20.27 8.43
N SER A 89 34.98 19.13 7.92
CA SER A 89 34.38 18.07 8.75
C SER A 89 35.40 17.40 9.68
N LEU A 90 36.67 17.30 9.28
CA LEU A 90 37.76 16.79 10.13
C LEU A 90 38.18 17.78 11.23
N GLN A 91 37.97 19.09 11.03
CA GLN A 91 38.21 20.10 12.05
C GLN A 91 37.11 20.11 13.12
N ILE A 92 35.84 20.01 12.72
CA ILE A 92 34.70 19.96 13.65
C ILE A 92 34.81 18.74 14.59
N ALA A 93 35.20 17.57 14.08
CA ALA A 93 35.40 16.38 14.90
C ALA A 93 36.55 16.48 15.92
N LYS A 94 37.45 17.46 15.79
CA LYS A 94 38.57 17.67 16.71
C LYS A 94 38.22 18.63 17.85
N ASP A 95 37.27 19.53 17.63
CA ASP A 95 36.84 20.53 18.62
C ASP A 95 35.73 19.99 19.55
N ASP A 96 35.00 18.95 19.15
CA ASP A 96 33.97 18.30 19.98
C ASP A 96 34.53 17.41 21.11
N ALA A 97 35.86 17.19 21.17
CA ALA A 97 36.49 16.43 22.25
C ALA A 97 36.70 17.24 23.55
N SER A 98 36.40 18.55 23.60
CA SER A 98 36.64 19.38 24.79
C SER A 98 35.41 20.11 25.37
N VAL A 99 34.19 19.88 24.87
CA VAL A 99 33.01 20.57 25.43
C VAL A 99 32.17 19.60 26.27
N ALA A 100 32.52 19.55 27.55
CA ALA A 100 31.68 18.98 28.58
C ALA A 100 30.38 19.80 28.75
N GLN A 101 29.25 19.11 28.63
CA GLN A 101 27.97 19.33 29.30
C GLN A 101 27.60 20.78 29.68
N ALA A 102 26.80 21.41 28.82
CA ALA A 102 25.86 22.45 29.24
C ALA A 102 24.45 22.05 28.77
N ALA A 103 23.52 21.98 29.72
CA ALA A 103 22.12 21.62 29.48
C ALA A 103 21.42 22.68 28.61
N PRO A 104 20.54 22.29 27.68
CA PRO A 104 19.78 23.23 26.86
C PRO A 104 18.73 23.96 27.71
N THR A 105 18.80 25.29 27.75
CA THR A 105 17.74 26.15 28.27
C THR A 105 16.59 26.26 27.26
N PRO A 106 15.32 26.22 27.71
CA PRO A 106 14.17 26.39 26.83
C PRO A 106 14.02 27.87 26.43
N VAL A 107 14.00 28.14 25.12
CA VAL A 107 13.68 29.46 24.56
C VAL A 107 12.15 29.61 24.48
N PRO A 108 11.54 30.62 25.13
CA PRO A 108 10.10 30.82 25.06
C PRO A 108 9.68 31.60 23.79
N GLY A 109 8.75 30.99 23.04
CA GLY A 109 7.62 31.64 22.40
C GLY A 109 7.88 32.87 21.51
N VAL A 110 8.16 32.64 20.24
CA VAL A 110 7.87 33.60 19.17
C VAL A 110 6.80 32.99 18.29
N ILE A 111 5.56 33.46 18.45
CA ILE A 111 4.44 33.17 17.55
C ILE A 111 4.60 34.14 16.35
N PRO A 112 4.85 33.67 15.12
CA PRO A 112 4.83 34.52 13.95
C PRO A 112 3.38 34.87 13.63
N GLN A 113 3.09 36.16 13.43
CA GLN A 113 1.79 36.62 12.96
C GLN A 113 1.56 36.22 11.50
N GLU A 114 0.42 35.58 11.25
CA GLU A 114 -0.13 35.32 9.91
C GLU A 114 -0.41 36.65 9.22
N LYS A 115 0.27 36.89 8.10
CA LYS A 115 -0.13 37.89 7.11
C LYS A 115 -0.98 37.19 6.06
N ASP A 116 -2.24 37.60 5.98
CA ASP A 116 -3.14 37.30 4.88
C ASP A 116 -2.51 37.76 3.56
N HIS A 117 -2.06 36.79 2.76
CA HIS A 117 -1.69 36.99 1.38
C HIS A 117 -2.76 36.37 0.48
N ASP A 118 -3.26 37.19 -0.45
CA ASP A 118 -4.15 36.83 -1.55
C ASP A 118 -3.82 35.45 -2.13
N VAL A 119 -4.79 34.55 -2.02
CA VAL A 119 -4.68 33.13 -2.37
C VAL A 119 -4.64 32.98 -3.90
N ALA A 120 -3.44 33.11 -4.45
CA ALA A 120 -3.08 32.39 -5.66
C ALA A 120 -3.08 30.89 -5.31
N ASN A 121 -3.92 30.13 -6.02
CA ASN A 121 -4.13 28.68 -5.95
C ASN A 121 -2.88 27.92 -5.42
N PRO A 122 -2.87 27.45 -4.15
CA PRO A 122 -1.70 26.83 -3.58
C PRO A 122 -1.35 25.58 -4.38
N LYS A 123 -0.09 25.50 -4.83
CA LYS A 123 0.44 24.26 -5.41
C LYS A 123 0.22 23.15 -4.37
N PRO A 124 -0.39 22.01 -4.76
CA PRO A 124 -0.58 20.90 -3.83
C PRO A 124 0.81 20.50 -3.30
N SER A 125 0.93 20.42 -1.98
CA SER A 125 2.16 19.97 -1.31
C SER A 125 2.47 18.51 -1.69
N ASP A 126 3.76 18.13 -1.63
CA ASP A 126 4.24 16.78 -1.96
C ASP A 126 3.65 15.66 -1.06
N ASP A 127 2.90 16.02 -0.03
CA ASP A 127 2.20 15.07 0.86
C ASP A 127 0.85 14.58 0.32
N PHE A 128 0.36 15.13 -0.80
CA PHE A 128 -0.74 14.52 -1.55
C PHE A 128 -0.23 13.28 -2.28
N ARG A 129 -0.02 12.19 -1.53
CA ARG A 129 -0.06 10.85 -2.10
C ARG A 129 -1.41 10.73 -2.78
N ASN A 130 -1.43 10.87 -4.10
CA ASN A 130 -2.59 10.59 -4.93
C ASN A 130 -2.99 9.15 -4.62
N VAL A 131 -3.98 8.99 -3.74
CA VAL A 131 -4.70 7.73 -3.59
C VAL A 131 -5.45 7.60 -4.89
N SER A 132 -4.79 6.99 -5.88
CA SER A 132 -5.42 6.62 -7.13
C SER A 132 -6.45 5.56 -6.77
N VAL A 133 -7.67 6.01 -6.50
CA VAL A 133 -8.80 5.13 -6.28
C VAL A 133 -9.00 4.38 -7.59
N LEU A 134 -8.53 3.13 -7.64
CA LEU A 134 -8.78 2.21 -8.75
C LEU A 134 -10.24 1.72 -8.70
N ALA A 135 -11.19 2.65 -8.59
CA ALA A 135 -12.61 2.33 -8.73
C ALA A 135 -12.86 1.95 -10.18
N ARG A 136 -13.57 0.84 -10.40
CA ARG A 136 -14.04 0.40 -11.71
C ARG A 136 -15.54 0.14 -11.67
N GLY A 137 -16.18 0.27 -12.83
CA GLY A 137 -17.58 -0.05 -13.01
C GLY A 137 -18.53 0.85 -12.19
N PRO A 138 -19.51 0.28 -11.48
CA PRO A 138 -20.60 1.05 -10.88
C PRO A 138 -20.13 2.04 -9.80
N VAL A 139 -19.06 1.71 -9.07
CA VAL A 139 -18.50 2.59 -8.02
C VAL A 139 -17.92 3.86 -8.64
N LEU A 140 -17.17 3.74 -9.74
CA LEU A 140 -16.61 4.92 -10.42
C LEU A 140 -17.72 5.81 -10.98
N LYS A 141 -18.78 5.21 -11.52
CA LYS A 141 -19.95 5.94 -12.00
C LYS A 141 -20.60 6.74 -10.86
N ALA A 142 -20.85 6.11 -9.71
CA ALA A 142 -21.42 6.80 -8.55
C ALA A 142 -20.54 7.98 -8.07
N ILE A 143 -19.22 7.83 -8.09
CA ILE A 143 -18.28 8.91 -7.73
C ILE A 143 -18.39 10.09 -8.71
N VAL A 144 -18.45 9.82 -10.02
CA VAL A 144 -18.58 10.85 -11.04
C VAL A 144 -19.93 11.55 -10.94
N ASP A 145 -21.03 10.80 -10.86
CA ASP A 145 -22.38 11.35 -10.72
C ASP A 145 -22.46 12.27 -9.48
N ARG A 146 -21.90 11.83 -8.34
CA ARG A 146 -21.86 12.63 -7.10
C ARG A 146 -20.97 13.87 -7.21
N ALA A 147 -19.87 13.78 -7.95
CA ALA A 147 -18.98 14.92 -8.20
C ALA A 147 -19.70 16.00 -9.00
N ASP A 148 -20.40 15.60 -10.07
CA ASP A 148 -21.15 16.50 -10.94
C ASP A 148 -22.34 17.14 -10.20
N GLU A 149 -23.09 16.36 -9.40
CA GLU A 149 -24.26 16.85 -8.64
C GLU A 149 -23.90 17.92 -7.59
N ARG A 150 -22.70 17.85 -7.00
CA ARG A 150 -22.30 18.69 -5.86
C ARG A 150 -21.14 19.64 -6.16
N ASP A 151 -20.70 19.72 -7.41
CA ASP A 151 -19.52 20.48 -7.84
C ASP A 151 -18.28 20.15 -6.97
N LEU A 152 -18.04 18.85 -6.74
CA LEU A 152 -16.95 18.34 -5.92
C LEU A 152 -15.82 17.76 -6.78
N SER A 153 -14.60 17.78 -6.27
CA SER A 153 -13.54 16.96 -6.86
C SER A 153 -13.87 15.47 -6.68
N LEU A 154 -13.42 14.61 -7.60
CA LEU A 154 -13.65 13.16 -7.54
C LEU A 154 -13.27 12.55 -6.18
N ASN A 155 -12.19 13.04 -5.56
CA ASN A 155 -11.78 12.58 -4.23
C ASN A 155 -12.78 12.98 -3.14
N LYS A 156 -13.26 14.23 -3.14
CA LYS A 156 -14.29 14.69 -2.19
C LYS A 156 -15.62 13.96 -2.40
N ALA A 157 -15.99 13.68 -3.64
CA ALA A 157 -17.18 12.89 -3.95
C ALA A 157 -17.06 11.45 -3.44
N ALA A 158 -15.91 10.80 -3.63
CA ALA A 158 -15.64 9.47 -3.10
C ALA A 158 -15.71 9.43 -1.57
N ILE A 159 -15.11 10.41 -0.89
CA ILE A 159 -15.19 10.54 0.58
C ILE A 159 -16.63 10.73 1.03
N SER A 160 -17.38 11.64 0.40
CA SER A 160 -18.79 11.89 0.74
C SER A 160 -19.66 10.65 0.58
N LEU A 161 -19.42 9.82 -0.46
CA LEU A 161 -20.14 8.55 -0.61
C LEU A 161 -19.82 7.54 0.49
N ILE A 162 -18.55 7.49 0.94
CA ILE A 162 -18.14 6.64 2.05
C ILE A 162 -18.78 7.10 3.35
N GLU A 163 -18.78 8.42 3.62
CA GLU A 163 -19.40 9.01 4.80
C GLU A 163 -20.90 8.74 4.84
N ASP A 164 -21.61 8.95 3.73
CA ASP A 164 -23.05 8.64 3.63
C ASP A 164 -23.30 7.14 3.85
N ALA A 165 -22.50 6.26 3.23
CA ALA A 165 -22.63 4.81 3.42
C ALA A 165 -22.34 4.37 4.88
N LEU A 166 -21.46 5.09 5.59
CA LEU A 166 -21.19 4.87 7.01
C LEU A 166 -22.27 5.46 7.92
N ALA A 167 -22.92 6.55 7.50
CA ALA A 167 -24.03 7.18 8.22
C ALA A 167 -25.34 6.38 8.08
N ASP A 168 -25.60 5.84 6.89
CA ASP A 168 -26.80 5.05 6.59
C ASP A 168 -26.74 3.63 7.17
N ARG A 169 -25.55 3.13 7.52
CA ARG A 169 -25.46 1.88 8.28
C ARG A 169 -26.07 2.13 9.66
N PRO A 170 -27.18 1.45 10.02
CA PRO A 170 -27.67 1.51 11.38
C PRO A 170 -26.53 1.03 12.27
N ARG A 171 -25.99 1.93 13.09
CA ARG A 171 -25.04 1.55 14.13
C ARG A 171 -25.83 0.70 15.10
N GLN A 172 -25.85 -0.61 14.87
CA GLN A 172 -26.29 -1.53 15.89
C GLN A 172 -25.39 -1.26 17.10
N PRO A 173 -25.97 -0.93 18.26
CA PRO A 173 -25.17 -0.77 19.46
C PRO A 173 -24.37 -2.06 19.62
N LEU A 174 -23.05 -1.94 19.73
CA LEU A 174 -22.20 -3.07 20.04
C LEU A 174 -22.63 -3.57 21.42
N SER A 175 -23.45 -4.61 21.45
CA SER A 175 -23.72 -5.36 22.68
C SER A 175 -22.38 -5.72 23.32
N ASP A 176 -22.22 -5.42 24.60
CA ASP A 176 -21.02 -5.78 25.34
C ASP A 176 -20.98 -7.31 25.48
N LEU A 177 -20.20 -7.95 24.63
CA LEU A 177 -20.06 -9.39 24.55
C LEU A 177 -19.49 -10.00 25.84
N SER A 178 -18.87 -9.19 26.71
CA SER A 178 -18.30 -9.66 27.98
C SER A 178 -19.36 -9.94 29.05
N VAL A 179 -20.57 -9.42 28.89
CA VAL A 179 -21.65 -9.53 29.88
C VAL A 179 -22.67 -10.61 29.50
N LEU A 180 -22.63 -11.09 28.26
CA LEU A 180 -23.58 -12.08 27.76
C LEU A 180 -23.24 -13.49 28.23
N PRO A 181 -24.23 -14.29 28.69
CA PRO A 181 -24.08 -15.73 28.83
C PRO A 181 -23.59 -16.38 27.53
N VAL A 182 -22.82 -17.47 27.63
CA VAL A 182 -22.23 -18.14 26.45
C VAL A 182 -23.28 -18.53 25.40
N ALA A 183 -24.47 -18.96 25.82
CA ALA A 183 -25.56 -19.30 24.91
C ALA A 183 -26.03 -18.09 24.08
N ASP A 184 -26.28 -16.97 24.75
CA ASP A 184 -26.73 -15.72 24.12
C ASP A 184 -25.64 -15.10 23.24
N LEU A 185 -24.37 -15.26 23.63
CA LEU A 185 -23.21 -14.86 22.83
C LEU A 185 -23.12 -15.65 21.53
N LEU A 186 -23.36 -16.96 21.55
CA LEU A 186 -23.39 -17.78 20.34
C LEU A 186 -24.57 -17.41 19.43
N GLU A 187 -25.74 -17.10 20.00
CA GLU A 187 -26.91 -16.65 19.25
C GLU A 187 -26.66 -15.28 18.59
N GLU A 188 -26.09 -14.32 19.32
CA GLU A 188 -25.72 -12.99 18.79
C GLU A 188 -24.65 -13.09 17.70
N ILE A 189 -23.64 -13.95 17.87
CA ILE A 189 -22.63 -14.21 16.83
C ILE A 189 -23.31 -14.82 15.58
N GLY A 190 -24.21 -15.79 15.76
CA GLY A 190 -24.98 -16.37 14.68
C GLY A 190 -25.82 -15.33 13.94
N HIS A 191 -26.48 -14.44 14.68
CA HIS A 191 -27.28 -13.36 14.12
C HIS A 191 -26.43 -12.37 13.30
N ARG A 192 -25.26 -11.97 13.81
CA ARG A 192 -24.34 -11.08 13.10
C ARG A 192 -23.73 -11.72 11.85
N LEU A 193 -23.42 -13.02 11.91
CA LEU A 193 -22.95 -13.75 10.73
C LEU A 193 -24.05 -13.85 9.67
N ALA A 194 -25.30 -14.07 10.07
CA ALA A 194 -26.45 -14.10 9.15
C ALA A 194 -26.74 -12.73 8.51
N GLN A 195 -26.52 -11.64 9.24
CA GLN A 195 -26.70 -10.28 8.72
C GLN A 195 -25.54 -9.76 7.86
N SER A 196 -24.30 -10.18 8.17
CA SER A 196 -23.10 -9.69 7.47
C SER A 196 -22.79 -10.45 6.19
N ALA A 197 -23.18 -11.73 6.10
CA ALA A 197 -23.08 -12.46 4.85
C ALA A 197 -24.12 -11.92 3.87
N SER A 198 -23.69 -11.50 2.68
CA SER A 198 -24.64 -11.30 1.59
C SER A 198 -25.41 -12.61 1.42
N SER A 199 -26.74 -12.55 1.27
CA SER A 199 -27.58 -13.76 1.19
C SER A 199 -27.11 -14.76 0.14
N VAL A 200 -26.43 -14.26 -0.90
CA VAL A 200 -25.79 -15.03 -1.97
C VAL A 200 -24.52 -15.75 -1.47
N GLU A 201 -23.64 -15.10 -0.72
CA GLU A 201 -22.44 -15.74 -0.17
C GLU A 201 -22.80 -16.76 0.90
N LEU A 202 -23.79 -16.46 1.76
CA LEU A 202 -24.27 -17.41 2.76
C LEU A 202 -24.82 -18.67 2.09
N ALA A 203 -25.66 -18.52 1.07
CA ALA A 203 -26.20 -19.64 0.29
C ALA A 203 -25.10 -20.44 -0.41
N ALA A 204 -24.07 -19.78 -0.93
CA ALA A 204 -22.93 -20.45 -1.55
C ALA A 204 -22.04 -21.20 -0.53
N VAL A 205 -21.95 -20.72 0.71
CA VAL A 205 -21.21 -21.39 1.79
C VAL A 205 -22.01 -22.57 2.33
N THR A 206 -23.32 -22.43 2.57
CA THR A 206 -24.17 -23.53 3.02
C THR A 206 -24.24 -24.67 2.00
N ALA A 207 -24.38 -24.36 0.70
CA ALA A 207 -24.32 -25.38 -0.35
C ALA A 207 -22.96 -26.12 -0.38
N ARG A 208 -21.85 -25.42 -0.09
CA ARG A 208 -20.53 -26.05 0.04
C ARG A 208 -20.41 -26.95 1.28
N ALA A 209 -21.02 -26.55 2.39
CA ALA A 209 -21.07 -27.37 3.60
C ALA A 209 -21.88 -28.66 3.37
N GLU A 210 -23.08 -28.55 2.83
CA GLU A 210 -23.95 -29.71 2.53
C GLU A 210 -23.28 -30.70 1.56
N THR A 211 -22.61 -30.20 0.51
CA THR A 211 -21.86 -31.07 -0.41
C THR A 211 -20.65 -31.73 0.24
N ALA A 212 -20.01 -31.09 1.23
CA ALA A 212 -18.93 -31.70 1.99
C ALA A 212 -19.44 -32.79 2.94
N GLU A 213 -20.56 -32.55 3.62
CA GLU A 213 -21.22 -33.55 4.48
C GLU A 213 -21.68 -34.77 3.68
N ALA A 214 -22.28 -34.57 2.51
CA ALA A 214 -22.66 -35.66 1.61
C ALA A 214 -21.44 -36.50 1.18
N LYS A 215 -20.31 -35.86 0.87
CA LYS A 215 -19.06 -36.57 0.53
C LYS A 215 -18.52 -37.37 1.71
N LEU A 216 -18.54 -36.82 2.92
CA LEU A 216 -18.13 -37.54 4.12
C LEU A 216 -19.03 -38.76 4.37
N ALA A 217 -20.35 -38.61 4.22
CA ALA A 217 -21.29 -39.72 4.35
C ALA A 217 -21.00 -40.85 3.34
N MET A 218 -20.67 -40.51 2.09
CA MET A 218 -20.27 -41.49 1.08
C MET A 218 -18.96 -42.22 1.47
N ILE A 219 -17.95 -41.49 1.96
CA ILE A 219 -16.69 -42.08 2.42
C ILE A 219 -16.95 -43.06 3.57
N HIS A 220 -17.75 -42.65 4.57
CA HIS A 220 -18.11 -43.52 5.69
C HIS A 220 -18.87 -44.78 5.24
N ALA A 221 -19.78 -44.66 4.27
CA ALA A 221 -20.48 -45.82 3.72
C ALA A 221 -19.52 -46.79 3.00
N THR A 222 -18.55 -46.28 2.23
CA THR A 222 -17.55 -47.12 1.55
C THR A 222 -16.59 -47.83 2.52
N LEU A 223 -16.20 -47.16 3.60
CA LEU A 223 -15.30 -47.74 4.61
C LEU A 223 -16.03 -48.72 5.54
N GLY A 224 -17.29 -48.44 5.91
CA GLY A 224 -18.10 -49.30 6.77
C GLY A 224 -18.54 -50.61 6.13
N GLY A 225 -18.65 -50.66 4.80
CA GLY A 225 -19.01 -51.87 4.05
C GLY A 225 -17.88 -52.91 3.91
N SER A 226 -16.65 -52.59 4.33
CA SER A 226 -15.49 -53.49 4.22
C SER A 226 -15.24 -54.36 5.47
N ALA A 227 -16.12 -54.29 6.48
CA ALA A 227 -15.97 -54.97 7.77
C ALA A 227 -16.95 -56.15 8.00
N ALA A 228 -17.64 -56.60 6.95
CA ALA A 228 -18.52 -57.78 6.97
C ALA A 228 -17.99 -58.84 6.00
#